data_AF-A0A8H7VL59-F1
#
_entry.id   AF-A0A8H7VL59-F1
#
_cell.length_a   1.000
_cell.length_b   1.000
_cell.length_c   1.000
_cell.angle_alpha   90.00
_cell.angle_beta   90.00
_cell.angle_gamma   90.00
#
_symmetry.space_group_name_H-M   'P 1'
#
loop_
_entity.id
_entity.type
_entity.pdbx_description
1 polymer ?
#
loop_
_entity_poly.entity_id
_entity_poly.type
_entity_poly.pdbx_seq_one_letter_code
_entity_poly.pdbx_strand_id
1 'polypeptide(L)'
;MSDSEDEYEEETVYLVVDLGPEMSPEVLERLGRENAEMTYLGTEEGEQFIQLNGTTFHGQLDETIATNLLFEVHERKREGPGLLPLLTSIKREGEDEAARALRQQQQQQQQQLLHSELSFAVKTDNVVMCDRVTLIEKSNQEKESKEKDAGSSSKQDINKQKESLTLLLAQRNTD
;
A
#
# COMPACT_ATOMS: atom_id res chain seq x y z
N MET A 1 14.39 -46.28 9.21
CA MET A 1 14.79 -44.95 8.72
C MET A 1 13.61 -44.08 9.04
N SER A 2 13.73 -43.24 10.07
CA SER A 2 12.68 -42.33 10.50
C SER A 2 12.72 -41.14 9.55
N ASP A 3 11.71 -41.06 8.68
CA ASP A 3 11.41 -39.83 7.95
C ASP A 3 11.14 -38.75 8.99
N SER A 4 12.11 -37.86 9.17
CA SER A 4 11.91 -36.59 9.85
C SER A 4 10.96 -35.79 8.97
N GLU A 5 9.70 -35.73 9.37
CA GLU A 5 8.72 -34.80 8.82
C GLU A 5 9.35 -33.41 8.90
N ASP A 6 9.62 -32.80 7.74
CA ASP A 6 10.12 -31.45 7.64
C ASP A 6 9.12 -30.51 8.33
N GLU A 7 9.51 -29.98 9.49
CA GLU A 7 8.73 -29.04 10.28
C GLU A 7 8.76 -27.69 9.54
N TYR A 8 7.66 -27.34 8.88
CA TYR A 8 7.51 -26.04 8.21
C TYR A 8 7.28 -24.96 9.27
N GLU A 9 8.14 -23.96 9.29
CA GLU A 9 7.93 -22.74 10.07
C GLU A 9 7.06 -21.78 9.24
N GLU A 10 5.88 -21.43 9.77
CA GLU A 10 5.00 -20.44 9.16
C GLU A 10 5.46 -19.02 9.54
N GLU A 11 5.84 -18.22 8.55
CA GLU A 11 6.22 -16.81 8.74
C GLU A 11 5.07 -15.89 8.30
N THR A 12 4.55 -15.08 9.22
CA THR A 12 3.57 -14.04 8.90
C THR A 12 4.28 -12.74 8.59
N VAL A 13 4.06 -12.20 7.39
CA VAL A 13 4.61 -10.92 6.94
C VAL A 13 3.52 -9.86 6.89
N TYR A 14 3.83 -8.67 7.37
CA TYR A 14 2.93 -7.51 7.35
C TYR A 14 3.36 -6.54 6.26
N LEU A 15 2.40 -5.87 5.65
CA LEU A 15 2.61 -4.95 4.52
C LEU A 15 1.84 -3.66 4.80
N VAL A 16 2.46 -2.50 4.54
CA VAL A 16 1.76 -1.22 4.49
C VAL A 16 1.38 -0.92 3.05
N VAL A 17 0.12 -0.57 2.81
CA VAL A 17 -0.35 -0.13 1.49
C VAL A 17 -0.64 1.36 1.54
N ASP A 18 0.15 2.14 0.80
CA ASP A 18 -0.09 3.57 0.60
C ASP A 18 -0.92 3.77 -0.68
N LEU A 19 -2.21 4.09 -0.51
CA LEU A 19 -3.15 4.33 -1.61
C LEU A 19 -3.06 5.74 -2.22
N GLY A 20 -2.06 6.51 -1.81
CA GLY A 20 -1.80 7.85 -2.29
C GLY A 20 -2.83 8.89 -1.83
N PRO A 21 -2.71 10.15 -2.30
CA PRO A 21 -3.56 11.26 -1.86
C PRO A 21 -5.02 11.14 -2.35
N GLU A 22 -5.31 10.23 -3.25
CA GLU A 22 -6.65 10.01 -3.78
C GLU A 22 -7.60 9.35 -2.76
N MET A 23 -7.04 8.63 -1.79
CA MET A 23 -7.78 7.97 -0.71
C MET A 23 -7.59 8.73 0.61
N SER A 24 -8.40 9.77 0.81
CA SER A 24 -8.42 10.52 2.07
C SER A 24 -8.84 9.63 3.25
N PRO A 25 -8.39 9.91 4.49
CA PRO A 25 -8.79 9.17 5.68
C PRO A 25 -10.31 9.01 5.83
N GLU A 26 -11.09 10.05 5.52
CA GLU A 26 -12.55 10.02 5.62
C GLU A 26 -13.19 9.03 4.64
N VAL A 27 -12.59 8.86 3.47
CA VAL A 27 -13.01 7.88 2.46
C VAL A 27 -12.69 6.47 2.98
N LEU A 28 -11.49 6.24 3.50
CA LEU A 28 -11.10 4.94 4.07
C LEU A 28 -11.97 4.55 5.26
N GLU A 29 -12.27 5.49 6.17
CA GLU A 29 -13.20 5.25 7.27
C GLU A 29 -14.61 4.88 6.78
N ARG A 30 -15.11 5.58 5.76
CA ARG A 30 -16.42 5.27 5.16
C ARG A 30 -16.41 3.87 4.55
N LEU A 31 -15.39 3.54 3.77
CA LEU A 31 -15.22 2.22 3.15
C LEU A 31 -15.14 1.11 4.20
N GLY A 32 -14.44 1.34 5.31
CA GLY A 32 -14.39 0.40 6.44
C GLY A 32 -15.76 0.17 7.08
N ARG A 33 -16.58 1.22 7.24
CA ARG A 33 -17.96 1.09 7.77
C ARG A 33 -18.92 0.39 6.80
N GLU A 34 -18.67 0.53 5.50
CA GLU A 34 -19.47 -0.07 4.43
C GLU A 34 -19.04 -1.52 4.12
N ASN A 35 -18.03 -2.06 4.83
CA ASN A 35 -17.42 -3.37 4.55
C ASN A 35 -16.96 -3.49 3.09
N ALA A 36 -16.29 -2.45 2.59
CA ALA A 36 -15.78 -2.44 1.22
C ALA A 36 -14.84 -3.62 0.97
N GLU A 37 -15.02 -4.27 -0.17
CA GLU A 37 -14.14 -5.36 -0.59
C GLU A 37 -12.80 -4.80 -1.08
N MET A 38 -11.72 -5.47 -0.65
CA MET A 38 -10.37 -5.25 -1.11
C MET A 38 -9.85 -6.53 -1.76
N THR A 39 -9.31 -6.41 -2.97
CA THR A 39 -8.64 -7.50 -3.67
C THR A 39 -7.20 -7.10 -3.96
N TYR A 40 -6.26 -7.99 -3.66
CA TYR A 40 -4.84 -7.79 -3.88
C TYR A 40 -4.35 -8.86 -4.88
N LEU A 41 -3.74 -8.42 -5.98
CA LEU A 41 -3.33 -9.25 -7.11
C LEU A 41 -1.83 -9.05 -7.37
N GLY A 42 -1.13 -10.12 -7.75
CA GLY A 42 0.29 -10.05 -8.13
C GLY A 42 1.27 -10.09 -6.95
N THR A 43 1.04 -10.96 -5.96
CA THR A 43 1.91 -11.11 -4.77
C THR A 43 3.27 -11.75 -5.07
N GLU A 44 3.36 -12.61 -6.10
CA GLU A 44 4.52 -13.50 -6.25
C GLU A 44 5.62 -12.91 -7.14
N GLU A 45 5.29 -12.37 -8.33
CA GLU A 45 6.26 -11.71 -9.22
C GLU A 45 5.55 -10.66 -10.09
N GLY A 46 6.08 -9.43 -10.13
CA GLY A 46 5.67 -8.38 -11.08
C GLY A 46 4.97 -7.17 -10.47
N GLU A 47 4.11 -6.55 -11.28
CA GLU A 47 3.30 -5.37 -10.92
C GLU A 47 2.16 -5.77 -9.99
N GLN A 48 2.02 -5.07 -8.86
CA GLN A 48 0.96 -5.35 -7.89
C GLN A 48 -0.27 -4.54 -8.26
N PHE A 49 -1.45 -5.14 -8.15
CA PHE A 49 -2.70 -4.44 -8.40
C PHE A 49 -3.62 -4.58 -7.20
N ILE A 50 -4.17 -3.45 -6.77
CA ILE A 50 -5.07 -3.38 -5.63
C ILE A 50 -6.39 -2.84 -6.13
N GLN A 51 -7.48 -3.58 -5.89
CA GLN A 51 -8.82 -3.11 -6.16
C GLN A 51 -9.53 -2.83 -4.83
N LEU A 52 -9.97 -1.59 -4.65
CA LEU A 52 -10.72 -1.15 -3.48
C LEU A 52 -12.00 -0.47 -3.94
N ASN A 53 -13.14 -1.08 -3.65
CA ASN A 53 -14.47 -0.57 -4.00
C ASN A 53 -14.59 -0.09 -5.46
N GLY A 54 -14.14 -0.91 -6.40
CA GLY A 54 -14.18 -0.61 -7.84
C GLY A 54 -13.11 0.37 -8.34
N THR A 55 -12.30 0.95 -7.46
CA THR A 55 -11.12 1.73 -7.85
C THR A 55 -9.91 0.80 -7.96
N THR A 56 -9.18 0.90 -9.06
CA THR A 56 -7.97 0.10 -9.29
C THR A 56 -6.73 0.93 -9.06
N PHE A 57 -5.77 0.35 -8.38
CA PHE A 57 -4.47 0.91 -8.09
C PHE A 57 -3.39 -0.01 -8.64
N HIS A 58 -2.32 0.61 -9.13
CA HIS A 58 -1.07 -0.06 -9.48
C HIS A 58 -0.06 0.22 -8.37
N GLY A 59 0.36 -0.85 -7.70
CA GLY A 59 1.28 -0.84 -6.57
C GLY A 59 2.69 -1.19 -7.01
N GLN A 60 3.65 -0.46 -6.47
CA GLN A 60 5.06 -0.78 -6.54
C GLN A 60 5.59 -1.00 -5.13
N LEU A 61 6.25 -2.14 -4.89
CA LEU A 61 6.95 -2.38 -3.64
C LEU A 61 8.08 -1.37 -3.50
N ASP A 62 8.03 -0.59 -2.44
CA ASP A 62 9.07 0.33 -2.03
C ASP A 62 9.90 -0.31 -0.92
N GLU A 63 11.11 -0.71 -1.27
CA GLU A 63 12.13 -1.18 -0.35
C GLU A 63 12.76 0.04 0.36
N THR A 64 11.93 0.75 1.15
CA THR A 64 12.46 1.86 1.94
C THR A 64 13.46 1.34 2.98
N ILE A 65 14.53 2.10 3.22
CA ILE A 65 15.53 1.80 4.27
C ILE A 65 14.93 2.03 5.69
N ALA A 66 13.66 2.41 5.78
CA ALA A 66 12.97 2.73 7.02
C ALA A 66 12.14 1.54 7.53
N THR A 67 12.19 1.31 8.85
CA THR A 67 11.32 0.33 9.50
C THR A 67 10.05 1.00 10.02
N ASN A 68 8.90 0.50 9.59
CA ASN A 68 7.59 0.95 10.07
C ASN A 68 7.20 0.16 11.31
N LEU A 69 6.82 0.86 12.38
CA LEU A 69 6.30 0.27 13.60
C LEU A 69 4.80 0.55 13.69
N LEU A 70 3.99 -0.51 13.61
CA LEU A 70 2.54 -0.42 13.69
C LEU A 70 2.09 -0.77 15.10
N PHE A 71 1.21 0.06 15.64
CA PHE A 71 0.62 -0.12 16.97
C PHE A 71 -0.90 0.02 16.86
N GLU A 72 -1.63 -0.95 17.38
CA GLU A 72 -3.07 -0.82 17.60
C GLU A 72 -3.30 -0.37 19.03
N VAL A 73 -3.85 0.84 19.19
CA VAL A 73 -4.09 1.45 20.49
C VAL A 73 -5.58 1.60 20.71
N HIS A 74 -6.07 0.93 21.74
CA HIS A 74 -7.45 1.08 22.17
C HIS A 74 -7.54 2.21 23.19
N GLU A 75 -7.99 3.39 22.75
CA GLU A 75 -8.34 4.48 23.66
C GLU A 75 -9.64 4.13 24.39
N ARG A 76 -9.51 3.73 25.66
CA ARG A 76 -10.67 3.60 26.53
C ARG A 76 -11.21 4.99 26.84
N LYS A 77 -12.16 5.49 26.04
CA LYS A 77 -13.00 6.65 26.42
C LYS A 77 -13.81 6.27 27.66
N ARG A 78 -13.26 6.50 28.85
CA ARG A 78 -14.08 6.53 30.06
C ARG A 78 -14.91 7.80 30.04
N GLU A 79 -16.22 7.67 30.24
CA GLU A 79 -17.07 8.78 30.65
C GLU A 79 -16.38 9.45 31.85
N GLY A 80 -15.84 10.65 31.64
CA GLY A 80 -15.15 11.37 32.69
C GLY A 80 -16.13 11.57 33.86
N PRO A 81 -15.66 11.56 35.12
CA PRO A 81 -16.50 12.01 36.22
C PRO A 81 -16.89 13.45 35.87
N GLY A 82 -18.17 13.68 35.54
CA GLY A 82 -18.65 14.99 35.09
C GLY A 82 -18.17 16.10 36.01
N LEU A 83 -18.03 17.32 35.47
CA LEU A 83 -17.59 18.64 36.00
C LEU A 83 -17.27 18.87 37.51
N LEU A 84 -17.77 18.04 38.42
CA LEU A 84 -17.49 17.99 39.85
C LEU A 84 -16.00 18.10 40.25
N PRO A 85 -15.01 17.49 39.57
CA PRO A 85 -13.61 17.69 39.95
C PRO A 85 -13.14 19.14 39.80
N LEU A 86 -13.61 19.83 38.76
CA LEU A 86 -13.25 21.23 38.45
C LEU A 86 -13.93 22.24 39.38
N LEU A 87 -15.06 21.87 39.99
CA LEU A 87 -15.83 22.74 40.89
C LEU A 87 -15.28 22.78 42.32
N THR A 88 -14.39 21.87 42.69
CA THR A 88 -13.78 21.83 44.04
C THR A 88 -12.67 22.86 44.26
N SER A 89 -12.14 23.48 43.20
CA SER A 89 -11.02 24.43 43.27
C SER A 89 -11.39 25.83 43.81
N ILE A 90 -12.67 26.11 44.08
CA ILE A 90 -13.14 27.46 44.48
C ILE A 90 -13.30 27.63 46.01
N LYS A 91 -13.10 26.57 46.81
CA LYS A 91 -13.26 26.67 48.28
C LYS A 91 -12.04 26.13 49.04
N ARG A 92 -11.24 27.06 49.56
CA ARG A 92 -10.74 27.16 50.96
C ARG A 92 -9.27 27.55 51.02
N GLU A 93 -9.05 28.83 51.34
CA GLU A 93 -7.90 29.27 52.13
C GLU A 93 -8.09 28.74 53.55
N GLY A 94 -7.27 27.78 53.97
CA GLY A 94 -7.24 27.26 55.35
C GLY A 94 -7.33 25.74 55.43
N GLU A 95 -6.34 25.17 56.13
CA GLU A 95 -6.14 23.76 56.53
C GLU A 95 -5.35 22.85 55.56
N ASP A 96 -4.08 22.66 55.94
CA ASP A 96 -2.92 22.42 55.07
C ASP A 96 -2.46 20.95 55.00
N GLU A 97 -3.32 19.98 55.35
CA GLU A 97 -2.97 18.55 55.28
C GLU A 97 -4.00 17.74 54.47
N ALA A 98 -5.29 17.98 54.71
CA ALA A 98 -6.38 17.37 53.93
C ALA A 98 -6.36 17.78 52.45
N ALA A 99 -6.00 19.04 52.14
CA ALA A 99 -5.89 19.53 50.77
C ALA A 99 -4.71 18.90 50.01
N ARG A 100 -3.61 18.57 50.71
CA ARG A 100 -2.44 17.89 50.13
C ARG A 100 -2.74 16.42 49.86
N ALA A 101 -3.40 15.73 50.79
CA ALA A 101 -3.88 14.36 50.61
C ALA A 101 -4.89 14.27 49.46
N LEU A 102 -5.83 15.22 49.36
CA LEU A 102 -6.80 15.27 48.26
C LEU A 102 -6.13 15.56 46.90
N ARG A 103 -5.12 16.44 46.86
CA ARG A 103 -4.32 16.69 45.65
C ARG A 103 -3.50 15.48 45.23
N GLN A 104 -2.87 14.76 46.17
CA GLN A 104 -2.16 13.52 45.86
C GLN A 104 -3.12 12.44 45.35
N GLN A 105 -4.31 12.32 45.96
CA GLN A 105 -5.34 11.40 45.50
C GLN A 105 -5.90 11.78 44.12
N GLN A 106 -6.09 13.08 43.84
CA GLN A 106 -6.48 13.56 42.51
C GLN A 106 -5.39 13.32 41.46
N GLN A 107 -4.12 13.54 41.80
CA GLN A 107 -3.02 13.24 40.87
C GLN A 107 -2.93 11.75 40.56
N GLN A 108 -3.10 10.88 41.55
CA GLN A 108 -3.15 9.43 41.33
C GLN A 108 -4.36 9.01 40.48
N GLN A 109 -5.54 9.62 40.69
CA GLN A 109 -6.71 9.36 39.84
C GLN A 109 -6.52 9.89 38.41
N GLN A 110 -5.89 11.06 38.22
CA GLN A 110 -5.57 11.59 36.89
C GLN A 110 -4.57 10.72 36.14
N GLN A 111 -3.58 10.13 36.82
CA GLN A 111 -2.65 9.18 36.19
C GLN A 111 -3.34 7.87 35.78
N GLN A 112 -4.36 7.42 36.51
CA GLN A 112 -5.16 6.24 36.15
C GLN A 112 -6.15 6.48 34.99
N LEU A 113 -6.41 7.74 34.62
CA LEU A 113 -7.36 8.12 33.58
C LEU A 113 -6.79 8.03 32.15
N LEU A 114 -5.48 7.81 32.00
CA LEU A 114 -4.78 7.72 30.71
C LEU A 114 -4.23 6.30 30.45
N HIS A 115 -5.03 5.28 30.75
CA HIS A 115 -4.66 3.91 30.37
C HIS A 115 -5.07 3.62 28.93
N SER A 116 -4.16 3.89 28.00
CA SER A 116 -4.20 3.31 26.66
C SER A 116 -3.72 1.86 26.75
N GLU A 117 -4.48 0.94 26.16
CA GLU A 117 -4.10 -0.47 26.08
C GLU A 117 -3.56 -0.74 24.67
N LEU A 118 -2.34 -1.25 24.60
CA LEU A 118 -1.71 -1.69 23.35
C LEU A 118 -2.17 -3.12 23.07
N SER A 119 -2.98 -3.32 22.03
CA SER A 119 -3.51 -4.64 21.67
C SER A 119 -2.61 -5.37 20.67
N PHE A 120 -1.92 -4.63 19.81
CA PHE A 120 -1.11 -5.19 18.74
C PHE A 120 0.10 -4.30 18.44
N ALA A 121 1.24 -4.93 18.17
CA ALA A 121 2.47 -4.26 17.79
C ALA A 121 3.24 -5.11 16.79
N VAL A 122 3.64 -4.53 15.66
CA VAL A 122 4.46 -5.22 14.66
C VAL A 122 5.40 -4.27 13.95
N LYS A 123 6.47 -4.82 13.36
CA LYS A 123 7.38 -4.11 12.47
C LYS A 123 7.22 -4.61 11.05
N THR A 124 7.36 -3.71 10.08
CA THR A 124 7.49 -4.08 8.67
C THR A 124 8.35 -3.07 7.93
N ASP A 125 9.14 -3.58 7.01
CA ASP A 125 9.95 -2.78 6.08
C ASP A 125 9.27 -2.72 4.70
N ASN A 126 8.18 -3.46 4.50
CA ASN A 126 7.49 -3.58 3.22
C ASN A 126 6.36 -2.55 3.10
N VAL A 127 6.52 -1.61 2.17
CA VAL A 127 5.50 -0.63 1.80
C VAL A 127 5.18 -0.77 0.32
N VAL A 128 3.90 -0.77 -0.03
CA VAL A 128 3.46 -0.73 -1.44
C VAL A 128 2.89 0.64 -1.74
N MET A 129 3.62 1.39 -2.55
CA MET A 129 3.22 2.72 -3.02
C MET A 129 2.30 2.55 -4.21
N CYS A 130 1.09 3.10 -4.13
CA CYS A 130 0.07 2.88 -5.13
C CYS A 130 -0.33 4.16 -5.86
N ASP A 131 -0.39 4.05 -7.19
CA ASP A 131 -1.00 5.06 -8.05
C ASP A 131 -2.34 4.56 -8.57
N ARG A 132 -3.36 5.42 -8.59
CA ARG A 132 -4.63 5.05 -9.20
C ARG A 132 -4.47 4.88 -10.70
N VAL A 133 -5.05 3.82 -11.24
CA VAL A 133 -5.09 3.54 -12.67
C VAL A 133 -6.51 3.36 -13.17
N THR A 134 -6.70 3.60 -14.46
CA THR A 134 -7.95 3.31 -15.15
C THR A 134 -7.71 2.18 -16.13
N LEU A 135 -8.53 1.14 -16.06
CA LEU A 135 -8.47 0.02 -17.00
C LEU A 135 -9.07 0.45 -18.34
N ILE A 136 -8.28 0.35 -19.40
CA ILE A 136 -8.69 0.68 -20.76
C ILE A 136 -8.75 -0.62 -21.56
N GLU A 137 -9.86 -0.87 -22.23
CA GLU A 137 -9.99 -2.01 -23.13
C GLU A 137 -8.98 -1.89 -24.27
N LYS A 138 -8.12 -2.90 -24.43
CA LYS A 138 -7.21 -2.99 -25.56
C LYS A 138 -8.01 -3.35 -26.82
N SER A 139 -8.33 -2.35 -27.63
CA SER A 139 -8.80 -2.60 -29.00
C SER A 139 -7.68 -3.21 -29.84
N ASN A 140 -8.02 -4.16 -30.72
CA ASN A 140 -7.10 -5.03 -31.48
C ASN A 140 -6.12 -4.34 -32.46
N GLN A 141 -5.98 -3.01 -32.44
CA GLN A 141 -5.16 -2.27 -33.42
C GLN A 141 -3.63 -2.38 -33.18
N GLU A 142 -3.18 -2.81 -32.00
CA GLU A 142 -1.73 -2.92 -31.70
C GLU A 142 -1.05 -4.18 -32.26
N LYS A 143 -1.81 -5.16 -32.77
CA LYS A 143 -1.22 -6.35 -33.40
C LYS A 143 -0.62 -6.05 -34.79
N GLU A 144 -1.07 -5.02 -35.48
CA GLU A 144 -0.54 -4.67 -36.81
C GLU A 144 0.75 -3.83 -36.78
N SER A 145 1.07 -3.18 -35.66
CA SER A 145 2.25 -2.32 -35.54
C SER A 145 3.50 -3.09 -35.11
N LYS A 146 3.39 -4.14 -34.29
CA LYS A 146 4.56 -4.95 -33.90
C LYS A 146 4.98 -6.01 -34.93
N GLU A 147 4.08 -6.42 -35.83
CA GLU A 147 4.43 -7.36 -36.92
C GLU A 147 5.06 -6.64 -38.14
N LYS A 148 4.91 -5.31 -38.25
CA LYS A 148 5.53 -4.51 -39.33
C LYS A 148 6.99 -4.12 -39.05
N ASP A 149 7.43 -4.13 -37.79
CA ASP A 149 8.83 -3.80 -37.45
C ASP A 149 9.79 -5.01 -37.47
N ALA A 150 9.27 -6.25 -37.43
CA ALA A 150 10.10 -7.43 -37.67
C ALA A 150 10.17 -7.84 -39.17
N GLY A 151 9.27 -7.32 -40.01
CA GLY A 151 9.12 -7.72 -41.42
C GLY A 151 9.60 -6.71 -42.46
N SER A 152 10.09 -5.53 -42.07
CA SER A 152 10.44 -4.44 -43.00
C SER A 152 11.91 -4.38 -43.42
N SER A 153 12.83 -5.09 -42.75
CA SER A 153 14.25 -5.10 -43.16
C SER A 153 14.55 -6.06 -44.33
N SER A 154 13.75 -7.12 -44.54
CA SER A 154 14.08 -8.13 -45.57
C SER A 154 13.56 -7.82 -46.98
N LYS A 155 12.57 -6.93 -47.13
CA LYS A 155 11.96 -6.63 -48.45
C LYS A 155 12.69 -5.54 -49.24
N GLN A 156 13.43 -4.64 -48.58
CA GLN A 156 14.23 -3.63 -49.29
C GLN A 156 15.50 -4.23 -49.92
N ASP A 157 16.08 -5.27 -49.33
CA ASP A 157 17.29 -5.91 -49.87
C ASP A 157 17.00 -6.82 -51.07
N ILE A 158 15.84 -7.47 -51.11
CA ILE A 158 15.45 -8.32 -52.25
C ILE A 158 15.20 -7.49 -53.52
N ASN A 159 14.66 -6.27 -53.40
CA ASN A 159 14.44 -5.42 -54.57
C ASN A 159 15.74 -4.84 -55.14
N LYS A 160 16.71 -4.46 -54.30
CA LYS A 160 18.03 -3.99 -54.76
C LYS A 160 18.84 -5.10 -55.43
N GLN A 161 18.73 -6.34 -54.96
CA GLN A 161 19.39 -7.48 -55.62
C GLN A 161 18.75 -7.85 -56.97
N LYS A 162 17.43 -7.72 -57.12
CA LYS A 162 16.73 -7.95 -58.40
C LYS A 162 17.07 -6.90 -59.45
N GLU A 163 17.18 -5.64 -59.08
CA GLU A 163 17.59 -4.58 -60.02
C GLU A 163 19.03 -4.76 -60.50
N SER A 164 19.95 -5.15 -59.60
CA SER A 164 21.36 -5.45 -59.95
C SER A 164 21.49 -6.62 -60.94
N LEU A 165 20.74 -7.72 -60.72
CA LEU A 165 20.74 -8.88 -61.62
C LEU A 165 20.16 -8.58 -63.00
N THR A 166 19.16 -7.69 -63.07
CA THR A 166 18.53 -7.32 -64.34
C THR A 166 19.46 -6.43 -65.18
N LEU A 167 20.24 -5.55 -64.54
CA LEU A 167 21.25 -4.71 -65.20
C LEU A 167 22.44 -5.52 -65.73
N LEU A 168 22.88 -6.55 -64.99
CA LEU A 168 23.96 -7.46 -65.39
C LEU A 168 23.57 -8.38 -66.56
N LEU A 169 22.30 -8.80 -66.65
CA LEU A 169 21.80 -9.60 -67.77
C LEU A 169 21.58 -8.76 -69.04
N ALA A 170 21.25 -7.47 -68.90
CA ALA A 170 21.11 -6.56 -70.03
C ALA A 170 22.45 -6.23 -70.71
N GLN A 171 23.55 -6.16 -69.94
CA GLN A 171 24.89 -5.90 -70.47
C GLN A 171 25.54 -7.10 -71.17
N ARG A 172 25.01 -8.32 -70.97
CA ARG A 172 25.56 -9.56 -71.55
C ARG A 172 24.97 -9.93 -72.92
N ASN A 173 23.95 -9.21 -73.38
CA ASN A 173 23.24 -9.47 -74.65
C ASN A 173 23.53 -8.40 -75.72
N THR A 174 24.58 -7.60 -75.56
CA THR A 174 24.96 -6.52 -76.49
C THR A 174 26.35 -6.68 -77.13
N ASP A 175 26.98 -7.85 -76.99
CA ASP A 175 28.12 -8.30 -77.81
C ASP A 175 27.72 -9.57 -78.58
#